data_AF-A0AAD6XSS6-F1
#
_entry.id   AF-A0AAD6XSS6-F1
#
_cell.length_a   1.000
_cell.length_b   1.000
_cell.length_c   1.000
_cell.angle_alpha   90.00
_cell.angle_beta   90.00
_cell.angle_gamma   90.00
#
_symmetry.space_group_name_H-M   'P 1'
#
loop_
_entity.id
_entity.type
_entity.pdbx_description
1 polymer ?
#
loop_
_entity_poly.entity_id
_entity_poly.type
_entity_poly.pdbx_seq_one_letter_code
_entity_poly.pdbx_strand_id
1 'polypeptide(L)'
;MSKVEPQPQKGRINKLAPSRPFPTVPTSVSATGPRSAHKEGKNLICITRKTPLAVYLRRCKNVIINDGYKTLHLSAMGAAIPHLLQLSVALPPLLPFAADEIHTHITTGTAEVQDEILPDDEDEDITYRTRGKSTLLIVIKIGDGKFEGDTTGAAKRPGARSKPQRVPVKKLPLKPASGAASSSRIVVAEPDQDDMEI
;
A
#
# COMPACT_ATOMS: atom_id res chain seq x y z
N MET A 1 11.43 -38.40 -48.65
CA MET A 1 10.30 -37.61 -48.11
C MET A 1 10.64 -37.25 -46.67
N SER A 2 11.22 -36.08 -46.44
CA SER A 2 11.57 -35.58 -45.10
C SER A 2 10.31 -35.07 -44.40
N LYS A 3 9.93 -35.69 -43.29
CA LYS A 3 8.86 -35.20 -42.41
C LYS A 3 9.27 -33.82 -41.88
N VAL A 4 8.49 -32.80 -42.24
CA VAL A 4 8.55 -31.50 -41.59
C VAL A 4 7.89 -31.67 -40.23
N GLU A 5 8.68 -31.66 -39.16
CA GLU A 5 8.13 -31.56 -37.80
C GLU A 5 7.34 -30.24 -37.70
N PRO A 6 6.07 -30.28 -37.25
CA PRO A 6 5.33 -29.05 -37.03
C PRO A 6 6.00 -28.27 -35.90
N GLN A 7 6.51 -27.08 -36.23
CA GLN A 7 6.98 -26.12 -35.23
C GLN A 7 5.83 -25.86 -34.24
N PRO A 8 6.08 -25.88 -32.92
CA PRO A 8 5.02 -25.62 -31.96
C PRO A 8 4.49 -24.21 -32.19
N GLN A 9 3.21 -24.12 -32.55
CA GLN A 9 2.51 -22.85 -32.77
C GLN A 9 2.65 -22.02 -31.49
N LYS A 10 3.16 -20.80 -31.63
CA LYS A 10 3.35 -19.87 -30.51
C LYS A 10 2.02 -19.22 -30.18
N GLY A 11 1.12 -19.98 -29.54
CA GLY A 11 -0.15 -19.47 -29.05
C GLY A 11 0.04 -18.30 -28.07
N ARG A 12 -0.99 -17.47 -27.96
CA ARG A 12 -0.98 -16.30 -27.06
C ARG A 12 -1.00 -16.75 -25.60
N ILE A 13 -0.06 -16.28 -24.80
CA ILE A 13 0.07 -16.67 -23.39
C ILE A 13 -0.56 -15.62 -22.46
N ASN A 14 -1.60 -16.01 -21.73
CA ASN A 14 -2.20 -15.23 -20.65
C ASN A 14 -1.63 -15.68 -19.30
N LYS A 15 -0.98 -14.77 -18.57
CA LYS A 15 -0.35 -15.09 -17.27
C LYS A 15 -1.35 -14.86 -16.14
N LEU A 16 -1.68 -15.91 -15.39
CA LEU A 16 -2.61 -15.79 -14.27
C LEU A 16 -1.93 -15.19 -13.04
N ALA A 17 -2.74 -14.58 -12.19
CA ALA A 17 -2.26 -14.07 -10.91
C ALA A 17 -1.96 -15.27 -9.99
N PRO A 18 -0.79 -15.30 -9.34
CA PRO A 18 -0.48 -16.36 -8.38
C PRO A 18 -1.38 -16.27 -7.15
N SER A 19 -1.50 -17.37 -6.42
CA SER A 19 -2.05 -17.36 -5.07
C SER A 19 -1.25 -16.39 -4.20
N ARG A 20 -1.96 -15.60 -3.39
CA ARG A 20 -1.32 -14.64 -2.49
C ARG A 20 -0.78 -15.39 -1.26
N PRO A 21 0.41 -15.03 -0.76
CA PRO A 21 0.97 -15.63 0.45
C PRO A 21 0.19 -15.23 1.72
N PHE A 22 -0.53 -14.12 1.67
CA PHE A 22 -1.37 -13.63 2.75
C PHE A 22 -2.80 -13.42 2.25
N PRO A 23 -3.82 -13.72 3.06
CA PRO A 23 -5.20 -13.40 2.69
C PRO A 23 -5.36 -11.89 2.55
N THR A 24 -6.09 -11.44 1.52
CA THR A 24 -6.30 -10.01 1.25
C THR A 24 -7.05 -9.32 2.40
N VAL A 25 -7.91 -10.08 3.08
CA VAL A 25 -8.70 -9.65 4.24
C VAL A 25 -8.64 -10.78 5.28
N PRO A 26 -8.33 -10.48 6.54
CA PRO A 26 -8.43 -11.46 7.63
C PRO A 26 -9.83 -12.04 7.72
N THR A 27 -9.96 -13.29 8.16
CA THR A 27 -11.26 -13.97 8.32
C THR A 27 -12.17 -13.30 9.35
N SER A 28 -11.60 -12.52 10.27
CA SER A 28 -12.30 -11.75 11.30
C SER A 28 -12.99 -10.48 10.78
N VAL A 29 -12.74 -10.05 9.54
CA VAL A 29 -13.27 -8.79 9.01
C VAL A 29 -13.99 -8.96 7.67
N SER A 30 -15.08 -8.21 7.48
CA SER A 30 -15.86 -8.23 6.24
C SER A 30 -15.01 -7.84 5.03
N ALA A 31 -14.97 -8.70 4.00
CA ALA A 31 -14.20 -8.48 2.78
C ALA A 31 -14.64 -7.26 1.95
N THR A 32 -15.88 -6.81 2.14
CA THR A 32 -16.47 -5.66 1.42
C THR A 32 -16.38 -4.35 2.20
N GLY A 33 -15.86 -4.39 3.44
CA GLY A 33 -15.69 -3.20 4.27
C GLY A 33 -14.61 -2.25 3.76
N PRO A 34 -14.68 -0.95 4.11
CA PRO A 34 -13.63 0.00 3.76
C PRO A 34 -12.31 -0.40 4.41
N ARG A 35 -11.21 -0.30 3.65
CA ARG A 35 -9.89 -0.78 4.07
C ARG A 35 -9.35 -0.12 5.34
N SER A 36 -9.82 1.10 5.63
CA SER A 36 -9.50 1.83 6.86
C SER A 36 -10.13 1.24 8.12
N ALA A 37 -11.18 0.42 7.98
CA ALA A 37 -11.83 -0.26 9.10
C ALA A 37 -11.12 -1.56 9.48
N HIS A 38 -10.28 -2.13 8.60
CA HIS A 38 -9.45 -3.27 8.95
C HIS A 38 -8.36 -2.83 9.91
N LYS A 39 -8.36 -3.39 11.12
CA LYS A 39 -7.29 -3.20 12.09
C LYS A 39 -6.21 -4.26 11.91
N GLU A 40 -6.62 -5.51 11.69
CA GLU A 40 -5.73 -6.66 11.57
C GLU A 40 -5.11 -6.82 10.17
N GLY A 41 -3.96 -7.48 10.11
CA GLY A 41 -3.30 -7.85 8.85
C GLY A 41 -2.60 -6.70 8.11
N LYS A 42 -2.58 -5.48 8.68
CA LYS A 42 -1.88 -4.34 8.05
C LYS A 42 -0.37 -4.54 7.94
N ASN A 43 0.20 -5.36 8.82
CA ASN A 43 1.59 -5.77 8.85
C ASN A 43 1.99 -6.78 7.76
N LEU A 44 1.02 -7.36 7.05
CA LEU A 44 1.24 -8.26 5.93
C LEU A 44 1.26 -7.44 4.62
N ILE A 45 2.44 -7.26 4.04
CA ILE A 45 2.63 -6.39 2.87
C ILE A 45 3.21 -7.20 1.70
N CYS A 46 2.44 -7.25 0.60
CA CYS A 46 2.93 -7.76 -0.67
C CYS A 46 3.54 -6.61 -1.49
N ILE A 47 4.80 -6.78 -1.90
CA ILE A 47 5.55 -5.82 -2.70
C ILE A 47 5.35 -6.14 -4.19
N THR A 48 5.06 -5.10 -4.96
CA THR A 48 4.89 -5.16 -6.40
C THR A 48 5.89 -4.24 -7.09
N ARG A 49 6.22 -4.54 -8.34
CA ARG A 49 7.21 -3.77 -9.12
C ARG A 49 6.77 -2.33 -9.42
N LYS A 50 5.48 -2.11 -9.66
CA LYS A 50 4.96 -0.83 -10.16
C LYS A 50 4.82 0.22 -9.07
N THR A 51 4.68 -0.21 -7.82
CA THR A 51 4.53 0.71 -6.70
C THR A 51 5.90 1.26 -6.32
N PRO A 52 6.07 2.60 -6.21
CA PRO A 52 7.37 3.19 -5.91
C PRO A 52 7.80 2.93 -4.46
N LEU A 53 9.11 2.87 -4.24
CA LEU A 53 9.72 2.53 -2.95
C LEU A 53 9.22 3.44 -1.81
N ALA A 54 9.11 4.74 -2.09
CA ALA A 54 8.66 5.74 -1.12
C ALA A 54 7.23 5.51 -0.59
N VAL A 55 6.37 4.85 -1.37
CA VAL A 55 5.02 4.46 -0.89
C VAL A 55 5.13 3.32 0.12
N TYR A 56 5.99 2.34 -0.13
CA TYR A 56 6.22 1.24 0.80
C TYR A 56 6.91 1.70 2.07
N LEU A 57 7.92 2.58 1.99
CA LEU A 57 8.58 3.14 3.17
C LEU A 57 7.59 3.87 4.08
N ARG A 58 6.77 4.77 3.52
CA ARG A 58 5.72 5.47 4.27
C ARG A 58 4.71 4.50 4.88
N ARG A 59 4.31 3.48 4.13
CA ARG A 59 3.39 2.45 4.63
C ARG A 59 3.98 1.67 5.80
N CYS A 60 5.21 1.18 5.67
CA CYS A 60 5.88 0.42 6.73
C CYS A 60 6.08 1.28 7.98
N LYS A 61 6.53 2.53 7.81
CA LYS A 61 6.66 3.49 8.91
C LYS A 61 5.33 3.75 9.62
N ASN A 62 4.25 3.98 8.88
CA ASN A 62 2.93 4.21 9.46
C ASN A 62 2.41 2.99 10.22
N VAL A 63 2.63 1.78 9.69
CA VAL A 63 2.21 0.53 10.34
C VAL A 63 2.97 0.31 11.66
N ILE A 64 4.26 0.64 11.71
CA ILE A 64 5.06 0.50 12.93
C ILE A 64 4.72 1.59 13.95
N ILE A 65 4.72 2.86 13.53
CA ILE A 65 4.61 4.01 14.45
C ILE A 65 3.15 4.30 14.83
N ASN A 66 2.24 4.35 13.85
CA ASN A 66 0.86 4.76 14.11
C ASN A 66 -0.03 3.59 14.54
N ASP A 67 0.14 2.43 13.89
CA ASP A 67 -0.67 1.24 14.20
C ASP A 67 -0.03 0.38 15.33
N GLY A 68 1.23 0.63 15.71
CA GLY A 68 1.90 -0.06 16.83
C GLY A 68 2.40 -1.48 16.54
N TYR A 69 2.56 -1.84 15.26
CA TYR A 69 3.09 -3.16 14.88
C TYR A 69 4.61 -3.25 15.08
N LYS A 70 5.05 -4.25 15.86
CA LYS A 70 6.48 -4.59 16.04
C LYS A 70 6.97 -5.68 15.09
N THR A 71 6.08 -6.28 14.30
CA THR A 71 6.41 -7.32 13.32
C THR A 71 5.86 -6.92 11.97
N LEU A 72 6.71 -6.91 10.95
CA LEU A 72 6.34 -6.71 9.56
C LEU A 72 6.66 -7.96 8.74
N HIS A 73 5.69 -8.39 7.94
CA HIS A 73 5.84 -9.49 7.00
C HIS A 73 5.79 -8.93 5.58
N LEU A 74 6.92 -8.97 4.89
CA LEU A 74 7.08 -8.44 3.55
C LEU A 74 7.28 -9.61 2.58
N SER A 75 6.44 -9.71 1.55
CA SER A 75 6.60 -10.74 0.51
C SER A 75 6.74 -10.13 -0.87
N ALA A 76 7.67 -10.67 -1.67
CA ALA A 76 7.85 -10.33 -3.08
C ALA A 76 8.07 -11.58 -3.93
N MET A 77 7.79 -11.46 -5.22
CA MET A 77 8.00 -12.52 -6.21
C MET A 77 8.69 -11.96 -7.46
N GLY A 78 9.60 -12.74 -8.04
CA GLY A 78 10.28 -12.45 -9.30
C GLY A 78 10.88 -11.04 -9.35
N ALA A 79 10.48 -10.24 -10.34
CA ALA A 79 11.03 -8.91 -10.57
C ALA A 79 10.79 -7.89 -9.44
N ALA A 80 9.94 -8.19 -8.46
CA ALA A 80 9.76 -7.33 -7.28
C ALA A 80 10.78 -7.58 -6.16
N ILE A 81 11.57 -8.67 -6.24
CA ILE A 81 12.55 -9.04 -5.21
C ILE A 81 13.61 -7.95 -4.99
N PRO A 82 14.24 -7.37 -6.02
CA PRO A 82 15.21 -6.29 -5.81
C PRO A 82 14.59 -5.09 -5.08
N HIS A 83 13.32 -4.80 -5.34
CA HIS A 83 12.59 -3.71 -4.71
C HIS A 83 12.34 -3.98 -3.21
N LEU A 84 12.05 -5.24 -2.86
CA LEU A 84 11.92 -5.67 -1.48
C LEU A 84 13.26 -5.60 -0.73
N LEU A 85 14.37 -6.00 -1.36
CA LEU A 85 15.70 -5.92 -0.75
C LEU A 85 16.12 -4.46 -0.49
N GLN A 86 15.84 -3.56 -1.42
CA GLN A 86 16.05 -2.12 -1.21
C GLN A 86 15.24 -1.61 -0.01
N LEU A 87 13.97 -2.03 0.09
CA LEU A 87 13.10 -1.67 1.19
C LEU A 87 13.64 -2.19 2.54
N SER A 88 14.11 -3.44 2.60
CA SER A 88 14.59 -4.05 3.85
C SER A 88 15.85 -3.38 4.38
N VAL A 89 16.71 -2.87 3.50
CA VAL A 89 17.93 -2.13 3.92
C VAL A 89 17.61 -0.68 4.26
N ALA A 90 16.68 -0.04 3.54
CA ALA A 90 16.35 1.37 3.76
C ALA A 90 15.42 1.60 4.97
N LEU A 91 14.65 0.59 5.41
CA LEU A 91 13.67 0.76 6.47
C LEU A 91 14.28 0.92 7.87
N PRO A 92 15.23 0.09 8.34
CA PRO A 92 15.79 0.17 9.70
C PRO A 92 16.26 1.57 10.13
N PRO A 93 17.05 2.32 9.34
CA PRO A 93 17.54 3.64 9.77
C PRO A 93 16.46 4.72 9.85
N LEU A 94 15.26 4.48 9.31
CA LEU A 94 14.15 5.44 9.35
C LEU A 94 13.24 5.25 10.57
N LEU A 95 13.45 4.17 11.32
CA LEU A 95 12.63 3.84 12.48
C LEU A 95 13.28 4.41 13.75
N PRO A 96 12.48 4.88 14.72
CA PRO A 96 12.97 5.45 15.97
C PRO A 96 13.35 4.34 16.98
N PHE A 97 14.08 3.31 16.54
CA PHE A 97 14.54 2.20 17.37
C PHE A 97 16.05 2.03 17.22
N ALA A 98 16.70 1.46 18.24
CA ALA A 98 18.11 1.12 18.15
C ALA A 98 18.32 0.02 17.09
N ALA A 99 19.47 0.03 16.42
CA ALA A 99 19.77 -0.95 15.38
C ALA A 99 19.75 -2.40 15.91
N ASP A 100 20.18 -2.59 17.16
CA ASP A 100 20.24 -3.89 17.83
C ASP A 100 18.86 -4.50 18.12
N GLU A 101 17.82 -3.67 18.20
CA GLU A 101 16.45 -4.12 18.43
C GLU A 101 15.78 -4.64 17.15
N ILE A 102 16.33 -4.34 15.97
CA ILE A 102 15.72 -4.65 14.68
C ILE A 102 16.33 -5.94 14.12
N HIS A 103 15.58 -7.04 14.23
CA HIS A 103 15.96 -8.32 13.69
C HIS A 103 15.27 -8.58 12.35
N THR A 104 16.06 -8.92 11.32
CA THR A 104 15.54 -9.23 9.98
C THR A 104 15.77 -10.70 9.67
N HIS A 105 14.70 -11.43 9.40
CA HIS A 105 14.75 -12.80 8.91
C HIS A 105 14.38 -12.84 7.44
N ILE A 106 15.20 -13.51 6.62
CA ILE A 106 15.00 -13.61 5.19
C ILE A 106 14.81 -15.08 4.82
N THR A 107 13.74 -15.39 4.10
CA THR A 107 13.39 -16.73 3.65
C THR A 107 13.13 -16.70 2.16
N THR A 108 13.84 -17.53 1.41
CA THR A 108 13.62 -17.75 -0.02
C THR A 108 12.65 -18.90 -0.25
N GLY A 109 11.87 -18.83 -1.32
CA GLY A 109 11.00 -19.92 -1.72
C GLY A 109 10.74 -19.94 -3.22
N THR A 110 9.87 -20.85 -3.63
CA THR A 110 9.34 -20.93 -4.99
C THR A 110 7.81 -20.99 -4.91
N ALA A 111 7.13 -20.22 -5.75
CA ALA A 111 5.69 -20.29 -5.93
C ALA A 111 5.37 -20.78 -7.33
N GLU A 112 4.41 -21.70 -7.42
CA GLU A 112 3.87 -22.18 -8.68
C GLU A 112 2.84 -21.18 -9.22
N VAL A 113 2.98 -20.83 -10.49
CA VAL A 113 2.09 -19.92 -11.19
C VAL A 113 1.59 -20.61 -12.44
N GLN A 114 0.31 -20.44 -12.75
CA GLN A 114 -0.29 -20.98 -13.96
C GLN A 114 -0.36 -19.89 -15.04
N ASP A 115 -0.07 -20.29 -16.26
CA ASP A 115 -0.29 -19.48 -17.46
C ASP A 115 -1.26 -20.26 -18.36
N GLU A 116 -2.22 -19.57 -18.96
CA GLU A 116 -3.12 -20.09 -20.00
C GLU A 116 -2.46 -19.91 -21.36
N ILE A 117 -2.49 -20.95 -22.19
CA ILE A 117 -2.03 -20.94 -23.58
C ILE A 117 -3.29 -20.96 -24.44
N LEU A 118 -3.58 -19.83 -25.09
CA LEU A 118 -4.68 -19.70 -26.02
C LEU A 118 -4.20 -20.13 -27.40
N PRO A 119 -4.83 -21.14 -28.03
CA PRO A 119 -4.56 -21.51 -29.40
C PRO A 119 -5.00 -20.40 -30.36
N ASP A 120 -4.44 -20.40 -31.57
CA ASP A 120 -4.84 -19.48 -32.63
C ASP A 120 -6.12 -19.96 -33.35
N ASP A 121 -6.43 -21.26 -33.25
CA ASP A 121 -7.67 -21.88 -33.74
C ASP A 121 -8.77 -21.79 -32.67
N GLU A 122 -9.98 -21.38 -33.08
CA GLU A 122 -11.14 -21.26 -32.18
C GLU A 122 -11.74 -22.62 -31.82
N ASP A 123 -11.44 -23.67 -32.59
CA ASP A 123 -11.88 -25.05 -32.35
C ASP A 123 -10.97 -25.80 -31.34
N GLU A 124 -9.82 -25.23 -30.98
CA GLU A 124 -8.89 -25.81 -30.01
C GLU A 124 -9.13 -25.29 -28.59
N ASP A 125 -9.00 -26.18 -27.60
CA ASP A 125 -9.18 -25.84 -26.19
C ASP A 125 -7.98 -25.09 -25.59
N ILE A 126 -8.26 -24.23 -24.60
CA ILE A 126 -7.22 -23.55 -23.80
C ILE A 126 -6.45 -24.58 -22.97
N THR A 127 -5.12 -24.56 -23.08
CA THR A 127 -4.24 -25.43 -22.28
C THR A 127 -3.55 -24.66 -21.15
N TYR A 128 -3.24 -25.34 -20.04
CA TYR A 128 -2.58 -24.75 -18.88
C TYR A 128 -1.12 -25.16 -18.79
N ARG A 129 -0.26 -24.21 -18.43
CA ARG A 129 1.15 -24.44 -18.16
C ARG A 129 1.55 -23.92 -16.79
N THR A 130 2.19 -24.77 -16.00
CA THR A 130 2.77 -24.39 -14.71
C THR A 130 4.19 -23.83 -14.89
N ARG A 131 4.51 -22.76 -14.15
CA ARG A 131 5.83 -22.13 -14.08
C ARG A 131 6.17 -21.79 -12.63
N GLY A 132 7.36 -22.20 -12.18
CA GLY A 132 7.92 -21.76 -10.91
C GLY A 132 8.42 -20.32 -10.97
N LYS A 133 8.11 -19.52 -9.95
CA LYS A 133 8.73 -18.21 -9.71
C LYS A 133 9.36 -18.17 -8.33
N SER A 134 10.56 -17.60 -8.25
CA SER A 134 11.22 -17.35 -6.98
C SER A 134 10.41 -16.36 -6.14
N THR A 135 10.31 -16.63 -4.85
CA THR A 135 9.69 -15.77 -3.84
C THR A 135 10.70 -15.42 -2.75
N LEU A 136 10.50 -14.26 -2.14
CA LEU A 136 11.25 -13.82 -0.98
C LEU A 136 10.27 -13.34 0.08
N LEU A 137 10.43 -13.84 1.30
CA LEU A 137 9.71 -13.43 2.49
C LEU A 137 10.72 -12.83 3.46
N ILE A 138 10.49 -11.58 3.86
CA ILE A 138 11.29 -10.89 4.87
C ILE A 138 10.39 -10.60 6.06
N VAL A 139 10.82 -11.04 7.24
CA VAL A 139 10.15 -10.74 8.51
C VAL A 139 11.06 -9.82 9.31
N ILE A 140 10.62 -8.59 9.52
CA ILE A 140 11.31 -7.61 10.36
C ILE A 140 10.61 -7.61 11.72
N LYS A 141 11.36 -7.91 12.77
CA LYS A 141 10.89 -7.92 14.16
C LYS A 141 11.64 -6.83 14.93
N ILE A 142 10.91 -6.09 15.76
CA ILE A 142 11.43 -5.02 16.60
C ILE A 142 11.25 -5.46 18.05
N GLY A 143 12.35 -5.58 18.80
CA GLY A 143 12.36 -6.09 20.18
C GLY A 143 11.65 -7.44 20.29
N ASP A 144 10.71 -7.56 21.24
CA ASP A 144 9.96 -8.79 21.52
C ASP A 144 8.92 -9.16 20.45
N GLY A 145 8.67 -8.30 19.46
CA GLY A 145 7.72 -8.55 18.37
C GLY A 145 6.25 -8.58 18.80
N LYS A 146 5.93 -8.23 20.05
CA LYS A 146 4.54 -8.14 20.53
C LYS A 146 3.84 -6.92 19.92
N PHE A 147 2.60 -7.11 19.48
CA PHE A 147 1.78 -6.00 19.01
C PHE A 147 1.39 -5.11 20.20
N GLU A 148 1.75 -3.83 20.14
CA GLU A 148 1.43 -2.84 21.19
C GLU A 148 0.22 -1.98 20.83
N GLY A 149 -0.40 -2.23 19.67
CA GLY A 149 -1.54 -1.44 19.19
C GLY A 149 -2.88 -1.88 19.78
N ASP A 150 -3.87 -1.01 19.58
CA ASP A 150 -5.18 -1.10 20.22
C ASP A 150 -6.14 -1.99 19.39
N THR A 151 -6.30 -3.27 19.78
CA THR A 151 -7.17 -4.23 19.08
C THR A 151 -8.67 -4.02 19.36
N THR A 152 -9.04 -3.28 20.42
CA THR A 152 -10.41 -3.30 20.98
C THR A 152 -11.26 -2.06 20.69
N GLY A 153 -10.71 -0.94 20.18
CA GLY A 153 -11.49 0.30 19.94
C GLY A 153 -12.06 0.46 18.53
N ALA A 154 -13.15 1.21 18.35
CA ALA A 154 -13.54 1.69 17.01
C ALA A 154 -12.45 2.59 16.42
N ALA A 155 -12.20 2.52 15.11
CA ALA A 155 -11.17 3.30 14.43
C ALA A 155 -11.36 4.81 14.66
N LYS A 156 -10.54 5.41 15.54
CA LYS A 156 -10.53 6.87 15.74
C LYS A 156 -10.01 7.51 14.46
N ARG A 157 -10.90 8.20 13.74
CA ARG A 157 -10.51 9.03 12.59
C ARG A 157 -9.71 10.23 13.12
N PRO A 158 -8.43 10.40 12.77
CA PRO A 158 -7.74 11.64 13.09
C PRO A 158 -8.27 12.71 12.13
N GLY A 159 -9.02 13.69 12.64
CA GLY A 159 -9.36 14.90 11.88
C GLY A 159 -10.83 15.10 11.50
N ALA A 160 -11.80 14.44 12.14
CA ALA A 160 -13.21 14.85 12.02
C ALA A 160 -13.45 16.16 12.78
N ARG A 161 -13.00 17.29 12.23
CA ARG A 161 -13.59 18.61 12.55
C ARG A 161 -15.05 18.54 12.12
N SER A 162 -15.95 18.40 13.08
CA SER A 162 -17.38 18.56 12.90
C SER A 162 -17.63 19.91 12.24
N LYS A 163 -18.01 19.92 10.97
CA LYS A 163 -18.58 21.12 10.35
C LYS A 163 -19.93 21.36 11.06
N PRO A 164 -20.19 22.56 11.61
CA PRO A 164 -21.48 22.84 12.22
C PRO A 164 -22.56 22.76 11.13
N GLN A 165 -23.52 21.87 11.38
CA GLN A 165 -24.68 21.62 10.53
C GLN A 165 -25.57 22.87 10.56
N ARG A 166 -25.51 23.69 9.50
CA ARG A 166 -26.44 24.82 9.30
C ARG A 166 -27.84 24.26 9.09
N VAL A 167 -28.71 24.42 10.08
CA VAL A 167 -30.16 24.26 9.96
C VAL A 167 -30.71 25.29 8.95
N PRO A 168 -31.60 24.91 8.01
CA PRO A 168 -32.19 25.86 7.07
C PRO A 168 -33.28 26.67 7.77
N VAL A 169 -33.02 27.96 8.01
CA VAL A 169 -34.03 28.90 8.54
C VAL A 169 -34.95 29.32 7.39
N LYS A 170 -36.26 29.12 7.59
CA LYS A 170 -37.35 29.58 6.71
C LYS A 170 -37.29 31.10 6.53
N LYS A 171 -37.41 31.56 5.28
CA LYS A 171 -37.46 32.99 4.92
C LYS A 171 -38.80 33.62 5.35
N LEU A 172 -38.72 34.72 6.10
CA LEU A 172 -39.76 35.75 6.21
C LEU A 172 -39.18 37.06 5.62
N PRO A 173 -39.97 37.88 4.90
CA PRO A 173 -39.45 39.05 4.21
C PRO A 173 -39.56 40.29 5.09
N LEU A 174 -38.57 41.19 5.06
CA LEU A 174 -38.76 42.62 5.37
C LEU A 174 -37.59 43.49 4.84
N LYS A 175 -37.96 44.74 4.56
CA LYS A 175 -37.39 45.81 3.72
C LYS A 175 -36.03 46.41 4.18
N PRO A 176 -35.40 47.27 3.36
CA PRO A 176 -33.99 47.67 3.49
C PRO A 176 -33.78 48.95 4.31
N ALA A 177 -32.62 49.06 4.97
CA ALA A 177 -32.00 50.33 5.33
C ALA A 177 -30.47 50.20 5.53
N SER A 178 -29.76 51.04 4.79
CA SER A 178 -28.43 51.62 4.96
C SER A 178 -27.56 51.32 6.20
N GLY A 179 -26.25 51.12 5.97
CA GLY A 179 -25.21 51.69 6.83
C GLY A 179 -24.02 50.79 7.27
N ALA A 180 -22.91 50.91 6.55
CA ALA A 180 -21.49 50.95 6.99
C ALA A 180 -20.80 49.82 7.81
N ALA A 181 -19.56 49.52 7.33
CA ALA A 181 -18.35 48.97 8.00
C ALA A 181 -18.37 47.48 8.43
N SER A 182 -17.33 46.65 8.29
CA SER A 182 -15.93 46.80 7.90
C SER A 182 -15.41 45.44 7.39
N SER A 183 -14.51 45.44 6.40
CA SER A 183 -13.85 44.25 5.86
C SER A 183 -12.35 44.39 6.14
N SER A 184 -11.81 43.58 7.05
CA SER A 184 -10.37 43.48 7.28
C SER A 184 -9.72 42.61 6.20
N ARG A 185 -9.03 43.29 5.29
CA ARG A 185 -8.19 42.70 4.25
C ARG A 185 -6.82 42.42 4.86
N ILE A 186 -6.44 41.15 5.01
CA ILE A 186 -5.08 40.77 5.41
C ILE A 186 -4.19 40.88 4.16
N VAL A 187 -3.33 41.89 4.14
CA VAL A 187 -2.24 42.04 3.16
C VAL A 187 -1.00 41.44 3.80
N VAL A 188 -0.47 40.37 3.21
CA VAL A 188 0.84 39.83 3.55
C VAL A 188 1.86 40.62 2.75
N ALA A 189 2.69 41.40 3.44
CA ALA A 189 3.84 42.08 2.86
C ALA A 189 5.04 41.14 2.91
N GLU A 190 5.65 40.87 1.76
CA GLU A 190 6.96 40.21 1.68
C GLU A 190 8.04 41.26 1.95
N PRO A 191 9.07 40.98 2.76
CA PRO A 191 10.19 41.91 2.95
C PRO A 191 11.13 41.87 1.75
N ASP A 192 11.43 43.05 1.22
CA ASP A 192 12.42 43.31 0.17
C ASP A 192 13.81 42.82 0.60
N GLN A 193 14.46 42.05 -0.28
CA GLN A 193 15.88 41.68 -0.17
C GLN A 193 16.69 42.63 -1.04
N ASP A 194 17.10 43.77 -0.48
CA ASP A 194 18.19 44.57 -1.04
C ASP A 194 19.37 44.59 -0.07
N ASP A 195 20.56 44.44 -0.67
CA ASP A 195 21.90 44.78 -0.18
C ASP A 195 22.56 43.88 0.88
N MET A 196 23.33 42.91 0.41
CA MET A 196 24.64 42.59 1.02
C MET A 196 25.69 42.30 -0.06
N GLU A 197 26.25 43.37 -0.63
CA GLU A 197 27.65 43.37 -1.09
C GLU A 197 28.55 43.74 0.09
N ILE A 198 29.39 42.80 0.54
CA ILE A 198 30.71 43.05 1.12
C ILE A 198 31.65 41.97 0.61
#